data_AF-A0A1I7FNS9-F1
#
_entry.id   AF-A0A1I7FNS9-F1
#
_cell.length_a   1.000
_cell.length_b   1.000
_cell.length_c   1.000
_cell.angle_alpha   90.00
_cell.angle_beta   90.00
_cell.angle_gamma   90.00
#
_symmetry.space_group_name_H-M   'P 1'
#
loop_
_entity.id
_entity.type
_entity.pdbx_description
1 polymer ?
#
loop_
_entity_poly.entity_id
_entity_poly.type
_entity_poly.pdbx_seq_one_letter_code
_entity_poly.pdbx_strand_id
1 'polypeptide(L)' 'MLLMKKYKQLTSEQRYAIYLGLENGDTQRTIASLIGVSPSAVSRE' A
#
# COMPACT_ATOMS: atom_id res chain seq x y z
N MET A 1 -5.28 -0.33 26.27
CA MET A 1 -5.86 0.75 25.45
C MET A 1 -5.27 0.61 24.05
N LEU A 2 -6.05 0.09 23.08
CA LEU A 2 -5.56 -0.10 21.72
C LEU A 2 -5.61 1.27 21.01
N LEU A 3 -4.46 1.92 20.84
CA LEU A 3 -4.35 3.18 20.13
C LEU A 3 -4.63 2.89 18.64
N MET A 4 -5.88 3.10 18.19
CA MET A 4 -6.22 3.06 16.77
C MET A 4 -5.51 4.24 16.10
N LYS A 5 -4.26 4.01 15.68
CA LYS A 5 -3.53 4.95 14.82
C LYS A 5 -4.40 5.20 13.60
N LYS A 6 -4.82 6.46 13.39
CA LYS A 6 -5.47 6.90 12.15
C LYS A 6 -4.45 6.79 11.02
N TYR A 7 -4.39 5.63 10.40
CA TYR A 7 -3.63 5.46 9.18
C TYR A 7 -4.40 6.15 8.04
N LYS A 8 -3.67 6.89 7.20
CA LYS A 8 -4.22 7.45 5.97
C LYS A 8 -4.75 6.28 5.15
N GLN A 9 -6.04 6.29 4.84
CA GLN A 9 -6.67 5.29 4.00
C GLN A 9 -6.12 5.42 2.56
N LEU A 10 -5.87 4.28 1.93
CA LEU A 10 -5.49 4.26 0.52
C LEU A 10 -6.69 4.64 -0.35
N THR A 11 -6.43 5.36 -1.42
CA THR A 11 -7.45 5.59 -2.45
C THR A 11 -7.73 4.29 -3.20
N SER A 12 -8.89 4.18 -3.86
CA SER A 12 -9.19 3.02 -4.71
C SER A 12 -8.14 2.81 -5.80
N GLU A 13 -7.57 3.89 -6.34
CA GLU A 13 -6.47 3.83 -7.31
C GLU A 13 -5.19 3.23 -6.72
N GLN A 14 -4.81 3.63 -5.51
CA GLN A 14 -3.64 3.10 -4.82
C GLN A 14 -3.80 1.61 -4.51
N ARG A 15 -4.99 1.20 -4.07
CA ARG A 15 -5.30 -0.22 -3.82
C ARG A 15 -5.24 -1.04 -5.10
N TYR A 16 -5.77 -0.51 -6.19
CA TYR A 16 -5.70 -1.16 -7.49
C TYR A 16 -4.25 -1.30 -7.99
N ALA A 17 -3.44 -0.25 -7.83
CA ALA A 17 -2.02 -0.29 -8.19
C ALA A 17 -1.22 -1.30 -7.33
N ILE A 18 -1.60 -1.49 -6.05
CA ILE A 18 -1.03 -2.56 -5.22
C ILE A 18 -1.37 -3.93 -5.78
N TYR A 19 -2.66 -4.19 -6.06
CA TYR A 19 -3.10 -5.45 -6.64
C TYR A 19 -2.33 -5.77 -7.93
N LEU A 20 -2.27 -4.82 -8.87
CA LEU A 20 -1.59 -5.00 -10.16
C LEU A 20 -0.09 -5.24 -9.99
N GLY A 21 0.57 -4.48 -9.10
CA GLY A 21 1.99 -4.66 -8.84
C GLY A 21 2.32 -6.03 -8.23
N LEU A 22 1.49 -6.50 -7.29
CA LEU A 22 1.65 -7.84 -6.71
C LEU A 22 1.42 -8.94 -7.74
N GLU A 23 0.41 -8.80 -8.61
CA GLU A 23 0.15 -9.72 -9.73
C GLU A 23 1.33 -9.77 -10.71
N ASN A 24 1.99 -8.63 -10.95
CA ASN A 24 3.19 -8.53 -11.79
C ASN A 24 4.48 -9.01 -11.11
N GLY A 25 4.44 -9.39 -9.83
CA GLY A 25 5.61 -9.82 -9.05
C GLY A 25 6.50 -8.68 -8.56
N ASP A 26 6.02 -7.43 -8.56
CA ASP A 26 6.75 -6.29 -8.02
C ASP A 26 6.93 -6.40 -6.50
N THR A 27 8.06 -5.88 -6.02
CA THR A 27 8.27 -5.81 -4.57
C THR A 27 7.38 -4.74 -3.94
N GLN A 28 6.98 -4.94 -2.68
CA GLN A 28 6.22 -3.94 -1.92
C GLN A 28 6.92 -2.57 -1.88
N ARG A 29 8.26 -2.53 -1.86
CA ARG A 29 9.03 -1.28 -1.90
C ARG A 29 8.87 -0.56 -3.23
N THR A 30 8.90 -1.30 -4.35
CA THR A 30 8.67 -0.76 -5.69
C THR A 30 7.27 -0.15 -5.79
N ILE A 31 6.25 -0.93 -5.43
CA ILE A 31 4.84 -0.51 -5.44
C ILE A 31 4.63 0.73 -4.58
N ALA A 32 5.16 0.72 -3.35
CA ALA A 32 5.05 1.84 -2.43
C ALA A 32 5.70 3.13 -2.97
N SER A 33 6.86 3.01 -3.61
CA SER A 33 7.55 4.13 -4.25
C SER A 33 6.76 4.70 -5.44
N LEU A 34 6.11 3.84 -6.23
CA LEU A 34 5.32 4.24 -7.40
C LEU A 34 4.07 5.04 -7.00
N ILE A 35 3.39 4.64 -5.92
CA ILE A 35 2.11 5.23 -5.51
C ILE A 35 2.23 6.24 -4.37
N GLY A 36 3.46 6.54 -3.93
CA GLY A 36 3.78 7.54 -2.93
C GLY A 36 3.31 7.19 -1.52
N VAL A 37 3.40 5.93 -1.11
CA VAL A 37 3.00 5.44 0.22
C VAL A 37 4.16 4.73 0.92
N SER A 38 3.99 4.41 2.21
CA SER A 38 4.97 3.59 2.91
C SER A 38 4.87 2.12 2.49
N PRO A 39 5.97 1.35 2.46
CA PRO A 39 5.91 -0.11 2.23
C PRO A 39 4.99 -0.83 3.23
N SER A 40 4.90 -0.33 4.46
CA SER A 40 3.96 -0.83 5.47
C SER A 40 2.49 -0.56 5.14
N ALA A 41 2.16 0.43 4.32
CA ALA A 41 0.80 0.61 3.81
C ALA A 41 0.46 -0.48 2.80
N VAL A 42 1.39 -0.81 1.90
CA VAL A 42 1.24 -1.90 0.93
C VAL A 42 1.08 -3.26 1.63
N SER A 43 1.86 -3.54 2.68
CA SER A 43 1.76 -4.81 3.43
C SER A 43 0.46 -5.01 4.21
N ARG A 44 -0.35 -3.96 4.41
CA ARG A 44 -1.58 -4.02 5.20
C ARG A 44 -2.85 -4.04 4.35
N GLU A 45 -2.71 -3.74 3.07
CA GLU A 45 -3.76 -3.83 2.07
C GLU A 45 -3.86 -5.27 1.57
#